data_AF-A0A7C0V595-F1
#
_entry.id   AF-A0A7C0V595-F1
#
_cell.length_a   1.000
_cell.length_b   1.000
_cell.length_c   1.000
_cell.angle_alpha   90.00
_cell.angle_beta   90.00
_cell.angle_gamma   90.00
#
_symmetry.space_group_name_H-M   'P 1'
#
loop_
_entity.id
_entity.type
_entity.pdbx_description
1 polymer ?
#
loop_
_entity_poly.entity_id
_entity_poly.type
_entity_poly.pdbx_seq_one_letter_code
_entity_poly.pdbx_strand_id
1 'polypeptide(L)' 'MPLEKKTVTCQCGATYQIDKPSHWCTACGRQIFYSEGARRRHRWDTYYVWGALLSVIAFLVYIFIEMIAVPLVGRGG' A
#
# COMPACT_ATOMS: atom_id res chain seq x y z
N MET A 1 -8.93 -3.03 21.12
CA MET A 1 -8.17 -3.40 22.34
C MET A 1 -7.05 -2.38 22.49
N PRO A 2 -6.96 -1.65 23.61
CA PRO A 2 -5.83 -0.75 23.86
C PRO A 2 -4.55 -1.58 23.88
N LEU A 3 -3.54 -1.21 23.09
CA LEU A 3 -2.28 -1.94 23.08
C LEU A 3 -1.48 -1.52 24.32
N GLU A 4 -0.83 -2.50 24.95
CA GLU A 4 0.06 -2.24 26.07
C GLU A 4 1.24 -1.38 25.62
N LYS A 5 1.76 -0.52 26.50
CA LYS A 5 2.88 0.36 26.14
C LYS A 5 4.12 -0.51 25.89
N LYS A 6 4.60 -0.50 24.65
CA LYS A 6 5.79 -1.23 24.26
C LYS A 6 6.89 -0.27 23.84
N THR A 7 8.09 -0.46 24.38
CA THR A 7 9.28 0.23 23.89
C THR A 7 9.73 -0.43 22.58
N VAL A 8 9.78 0.33 21.50
CA VAL A 8 10.24 -0.14 20.19
C VAL A 8 11.36 0.77 19.69
N THR A 9 12.46 0.14 19.29
CA THR A 9 13.63 0.83 18.76
C THR A 9 13.50 0.99 17.24
N CYS A 10 13.64 2.23 16.77
CA CYS A 10 13.72 2.53 15.35
C CYS A 10 15.07 2.05 14.78
N GLN A 11 15.15 1.82 13.48
CA GLN A 11 16.40 1.46 12.80
C GLN A 11 17.48 2.55 12.87
N CYS A 12 17.11 3.80 13.18
CA CYS A 12 18.05 4.89 13.40
C CYS A 12 18.60 4.93 14.85
N GLY A 13 18.22 3.98 15.71
CA GLY A 13 18.67 3.90 17.10
C GLY A 13 17.80 4.64 18.12
N ALA A 14 16.84 5.45 17.68
CA ALA A 14 15.91 6.14 18.59
C ALA A 14 14.86 5.17 19.17
N THR A 15 14.63 5.22 20.48
CA THR A 15 13.65 4.40 21.20
C THR A 15 12.37 5.20 21.46
N TYR A 16 11.22 4.58 21.22
CA TYR A 16 9.91 5.19 21.48
C TYR A 16 9.03 4.22 22.26
N GLN A 17 8.25 4.75 23.20
CA GLN A 17 7.15 4.00 23.79
C GLN A 17 5.89 4.23 22.98
N ILE A 18 5.34 3.15 22.42
CA ILE A 18 4.17 3.20 21.56
C ILE A 18 3.06 2.31 22.12
N ASP A 19 1.87 2.89 22.22
CA ASP A 19 0.58 2.27 22.57
C ASP A 19 -0.33 2.11 21.33
N LYS A 20 0.22 2.42 20.14
CA LYS A 20 -0.48 2.45 18.85
C LYS A 20 0.12 1.41 17.90
N PRO A 21 -0.64 0.91 16.92
CA PRO A 21 -0.15 -0.10 15.98
C PRO A 21 1.00 0.40 15.09
N SER A 22 1.04 1.70 14.80
CA SER A 22 2.16 2.34 14.10
C SER A 22 2.47 3.72 14.68
N HIS A 23 3.74 4.13 14.58
CA HIS A 23 4.23 5.43 15.01
C HIS A 23 5.31 5.90 14.04
N TRP A 24 5.36 7.20 13.74
CA TRP A 24 6.38 7.77 12.87
C TRP A 24 7.59 8.21 13.69
N CYS A 25 8.79 7.78 13.31
CA CYS A 25 10.01 8.24 13.95
C CYS A 25 10.24 9.72 13.62
N THR A 26 10.36 10.57 14.64
CA THR A 26 10.63 12.01 14.44
C THR A 26 12.08 12.28 14.00
N ALA A 27 13.01 11.37 14.32
CA ALA A 27 14.42 11.52 13.97
C ALA A 27 14.74 11.19 12.51
N CYS A 28 14.14 10.12 11.95
CA CYS A 28 14.47 9.64 10.59
C CYS A 28 13.26 9.55 9.65
N GLY A 29 12.06 9.90 10.10
CA GLY A 29 10.84 9.86 9.29
C GLY A 29 10.39 8.45 8.89
N ARG A 30 10.95 7.37 9.45
CA ARG A 30 10.50 6.00 9.15
C ARG A 30 9.33 5.59 10.04
N GLN A 31 8.41 4.83 9.45
CA GLN A 31 7.30 4.24 10.19
C GLN A 31 7.78 3.03 11.02
N ILE A 32 7.51 3.09 12.32
CA ILE A 32 7.78 2.06 13.31
C ILE A 32 6.46 1.34 13.58
N PHE A 33 6.50 0.01 13.66
CA PHE A 33 5.33 -0.82 13.93
C PHE A 33 5.44 -1.48 15.30
N TYR A 34 4.32 -1.59 16.00
CA TYR A 34 4.23 -2.25 17.30
C TYR A 34 4.68 -3.72 17.25
N SER A 35 4.33 -4.40 16.16
CA SER A 35 4.66 -5.80 15.90
C SER A 35 5.01 -6.02 14.43
N GLU A 36 5.76 -7.09 14.14
CA GLU A 36 5.99 -7.52 12.76
C GLU A 36 4.68 -7.86 12.03
N GLY A 37 3.67 -8.34 12.76
CA GLY A 37 2.34 -8.60 12.21
C GLY A 37 1.66 -7.34 11.67
N ALA A 38 1.71 -6.24 12.43
CA ALA A 38 1.20 -4.94 11.97
C ALA A 38 1.96 -4.44 10.73
N ARG A 39 3.29 -4.65 10.69
CA ARG A 39 4.11 -4.31 9.52
C ARG A 39 3.72 -5.12 8.28
N ARG A 40 3.48 -6.43 8.43
CA ARG A 40 3.04 -7.28 7.30
C ARG A 40 1.66 -6.85 6.82
N ARG A 41 0.70 -6.64 7.72
CA ARG A 41 -0.66 -6.24 7.35
C ARG A 41 -0.69 -4.92 6.58
N HIS A 42 0.11 -3.94 6.99
CA HIS A 42 0.24 -2.69 6.24
C HIS A 42 0.79 -2.87 4.82
N ARG A 43 1.75 -3.79 4.63
CA ARG A 43 2.20 -4.15 3.27
C ARG A 43 1.10 -4.80 2.45
N TRP A 44 0.36 -5.74 3.02
CA TRP A 44 -0.76 -6.40 2.34
C TRP A 44 -1.85 -5.41 1.92
N ASP A 45 -2.24 -4.48 2.81
CA ASP A 45 -3.20 -3.42 2.47
C ASP A 45 -2.67 -2.54 1.33
N THR A 46 -1.38 -2.17 1.39
CA THR A 46 -0.74 -1.39 0.33
C THR A 46 -0.75 -2.14 -1.01
N TYR A 47 -0.38 -3.43 -1.01
CA TYR A 47 -0.44 -4.26 -2.22
C TYR A 47 -1.86 -4.41 -2.74
N TYR A 48 -2.85 -4.52 -1.87
CA TYR A 48 -4.25 -4.62 -2.26
C TYR A 48 -4.71 -3.34 -2.97
N VAL A 49 -4.37 -2.17 -2.42
CA VAL A 49 -4.68 -0.87 -3.05
C VAL A 49 -4.00 -0.75 -4.42
N TRP A 50 -2.71 -1.08 -4.51
CA TRP A 50 -2.01 -1.06 -5.80
C TRP A 50 -2.58 -2.06 -6.81
N GLY A 51 -2.93 -3.26 -6.38
CA GLY A 51 -3.57 -4.27 -7.22
C GLY A 51 -4.94 -3.82 -7.73
N ALA A 52 -5.76 -3.23 -6.87
CA ALA A 52 -7.04 -2.65 -7.26
C ALA A 52 -6.86 -1.52 -8.29
N LEU A 53 -5.88 -0.63 -8.06
CA LEU A 53 -5.61 0.49 -8.95
C LEU A 53 -5.12 0.02 -10.33
N LEU A 54 -4.22 -0.97 -10.37
CA LEU A 54 -3.77 -1.60 -11.62
C LEU A 54 -4.90 -2.29 -12.37
N SER A 55 -5.80 -2.98 -11.65
CA SER A 55 -6.98 -3.62 -12.24
C SER A 55 -7.89 -2.60 -12.93
N VAL A 56 -8.18 -1.47 -12.27
CA VAL A 56 -8.98 -0.39 -12.86
C VAL A 56 -8.31 0.19 -14.11
N ILE A 57 -6.99 0.45 -14.06
CA ILE A 57 -6.25 0.95 -15.22
C ILE A 57 -6.30 -0.06 -16.37
N ALA A 58 -6.05 -1.34 -16.11
CA ALA A 58 -6.09 -2.39 -17.12
C ALA A 58 -7.47 -2.50 -17.76
N PHE A 59 -8.53 -2.41 -16.96
CA PHE A 59 -9.92 -2.43 -17.44
C PHE A 59 -10.23 -1.22 -18.34
N LEU A 60 -9.81 -0.03 -17.93
CA LEU A 60 -9.97 1.19 -18.76
C LEU A 60 -9.21 1.06 -20.08
N VAL A 61 -7.96 0.60 -20.05
CA VAL A 61 -7.16 0.35 -21.25
C VAL A 61 -7.82 -0.67 -22.16
N TYR A 62 -8.35 -1.77 -21.61
CA TYR A 62 -9.08 -2.78 -22.37
C TYR A 62 -10.29 -2.19 -23.11
N ILE A 63 -11.13 -1.42 -22.40
CA ILE A 63 -12.29 -0.75 -23.00
C ILE A 63 -11.86 0.23 -24.09
N PHE A 64 -10.78 0.98 -23.86
CA PHE A 64 -10.23 1.90 -24.87
C PHE A 64 -9.80 1.16 -26.14
N ILE A 65 -9.12 0.02 -25.99
CA ILE A 65 -8.74 -0.82 -27.12
C ILE A 65 -9.98 -1.34 -27.84
N GLU A 66 -10.99 -1.86 -27.14
CA GLU A 66 -12.21 -2.30 -27.80
C GLU A 66 -12.95 -1.17 -28.53
N MET A 67 -13.11 0.00 -27.91
CA MET A 67 -13.82 1.12 -28.53
C MET A 67 -13.07 1.77 -29.70
N ILE A 68 -11.75 1.68 -29.76
CA ILE A 68 -10.95 2.36 -30.80
C ILE A 68 -10.40 1.36 -31.81
N ALA A 69 -9.74 0.29 -31.36
CA ALA A 69 -9.04 -0.64 -32.22
C ALA A 69 -10.02 -1.56 -32.98
N VAL A 70 -11.12 -2.02 -32.35
CA VAL A 70 -12.10 -2.88 -33.03
C VAL A 70 -12.82 -2.17 -34.17
N PRO A 71 -13.35 -0.92 -34.02
CA PRO A 71 -13.95 -0.25 -35.16
C PRO A 71 -12.95 0.19 -36.25
N LEU A 72 -11.67 0.42 -35.91
CA LEU A 72 -10.62 0.70 -36.91
C LEU A 72 -10.23 -0.55 -37.72
N VAL A 73 -10.19 -1.73 -37.10
CA VAL A 73 -9.90 -3.00 -37.77
C VAL A 73 -11.11 -3.57 -38.51
N GLY A 74 -12.32 -3.37 -38.00
CA GLY A 74 -13.55 -3.94 -38.57
C GLY A 74 -14.10 -3.22 -39.81
N ARG A 75 -13.58 -2.05 -40.19
CA ARG A 75 -14.05 -1.25 -41.34
C ARG A 75 -13.07 -1.20 -42.52
N GLY A 76 -11.98 -1.99 -42.45
CA GLY A 76 -10.91 -2.05 -43.45
C GLY A 76 -10.69 -3.45 -44.06
N GLY A 77 -11.72 -4.29 -44.10
CA GLY A 77 -11.75 -5.58 -44.79
C GLY A 77 -12.98 -5.67 -45.68
#